data_AF-A0A1S8T7B7-F1
#
_entry.id   AF-A0A1S8T7B7-F1
#
_cell.length_a   1.000
_cell.length_b   1.000
_cell.length_c   1.000
_cell.angle_alpha   90.00
_cell.angle_beta   90.00
_cell.angle_gamma   90.00
#
_symmetry.space_group_name_H-M   'P 1'
#
loop_
_entity.id
_entity.type
_entity.pdbx_description
1 polymer ?
#
loop_
_entity_poly.entity_id
_entity_poly.type
_entity_poly.pdbx_seq_one_letter_code
_entity_poly.pdbx_strand_id
1 'polypeptide(L)'
;MAHVEIIATMVYQLMENASIEELKKAGLGGHYADHRKALFYTDATGNPWTATYIQAKGDAIADLHEDMAAEQKARATYENLINLTDEHEIKEILKFLREREVVHYQRFGECLQHVQDSGCMKK
;
A
#
# COMPACT_ATOMS: atom_id res chain seq x y z
N MET A 1 -5.37 -1.84 -9.21
CA MET A 1 -4.56 -3.03 -9.55
C MET A 1 -3.11 -2.70 -9.90
N ALA A 2 -2.82 -1.69 -10.73
CA ALA A 2 -1.44 -1.38 -11.14
C ALA A 2 -0.45 -1.09 -9.98
N HIS A 3 -0.87 -0.47 -8.88
CA HIS A 3 0.03 -0.20 -7.73
C HIS A 3 0.60 -1.49 -7.12
N VAL A 4 -0.22 -2.54 -7.01
CA VAL A 4 0.22 -3.84 -6.48
C VAL A 4 1.27 -4.47 -7.39
N GLU A 5 1.08 -4.38 -8.70
CA GLU A 5 2.05 -4.85 -9.69
C GLU A 5 3.38 -4.09 -9.62
N ILE A 6 3.34 -2.76 -9.45
CA ILE A 6 4.54 -1.93 -9.27
C ILE A 6 5.31 -2.36 -8.02
N ILE A 7 4.64 -2.47 -6.87
CA ILE A 7 5.29 -2.88 -5.61
C ILE A 7 5.83 -4.31 -5.71
N ALA A 8 5.04 -5.24 -6.24
CA ALA A 8 5.45 -6.62 -6.43
C ALA A 8 6.69 -6.74 -7.34
N THR A 9 6.73 -5.97 -8.43
CA THR A 9 7.87 -5.93 -9.34
C THR A 9 9.11 -5.38 -8.65
N MET A 10 8.96 -4.31 -7.87
CA MET A 10 10.06 -3.72 -7.10
C MET A 10 10.64 -4.72 -6.07
N VAL A 11 9.77 -5.43 -5.34
CA VAL A 11 10.20 -6.48 -4.39
C VAL A 11 10.90 -7.63 -5.14
N TYR A 12 10.35 -8.09 -6.26
CA TYR A 12 10.97 -9.13 -7.09
C TYR A 12 12.39 -8.74 -7.52
N GLN A 13 12.57 -7.52 -8.05
CA GLN A 13 13.86 -7.01 -8.51
C GLN A 13 14.88 -6.88 -7.37
N LEU A 14 14.45 -6.41 -6.19
CA LEU A 14 15.31 -6.33 -4.99
C LEU A 14 15.77 -7.72 -4.52
N MET A 15 14.93 -8.76 -4.70
CA MET A 15 15.23 -10.12 -4.27
C MET A 15 16.03 -10.94 -5.29
N GLU A 16 15.90 -10.65 -6.58
CA GLU A 16 16.43 -11.47 -7.68
C GLU A 16 17.93 -11.77 -7.51
N ASN A 17 18.73 -10.76 -7.19
CA ASN A 17 20.19 -10.87 -7.06
C ASN A 17 20.69 -11.05 -5.61
N ALA A 18 19.83 -10.99 -4.60
CA ALA A 18 20.23 -11.12 -3.21
C ALA A 18 20.79 -12.53 -2.90
N SER A 19 21.97 -12.62 -2.31
CA SER A 19 22.52 -13.87 -1.79
C SER A 19 21.73 -14.35 -0.56
N ILE A 20 21.84 -15.64 -0.24
CA ILE A 20 21.18 -16.21 0.96
C ILE A 20 21.67 -15.50 2.24
N GLU A 21 22.96 -15.12 2.29
CA GLU A 21 23.54 -14.45 3.46
C GLU A 21 23.01 -13.01 3.62
N GLU A 22 22.79 -12.29 2.53
CA GLU A 22 22.12 -10.98 2.58
C GLU A 22 20.67 -11.10 3.05
N LEU A 23 19.93 -12.11 2.57
CA LEU A 23 18.56 -12.35 3.01
C LEU A 23 18.49 -12.66 4.50
N LYS A 24 19.38 -13.50 5.03
CA LYS A 24 19.47 -13.78 6.47
C LYS A 24 19.80 -12.51 7.27
N LYS A 25 20.76 -11.71 6.80
CA LYS A 25 21.14 -10.44 7.45
C LYS A 25 19.98 -9.44 7.49
N ALA A 26 19.13 -9.45 6.46
CA ALA A 26 17.92 -8.63 6.37
C ALA A 26 16.72 -9.22 7.16
N GLY A 27 16.87 -10.35 7.86
CA GLY A 27 15.78 -11.00 8.59
C GLY A 27 14.83 -11.84 7.71
N LEU A 28 15.13 -12.01 6.42
CA LEU A 28 14.32 -12.74 5.43
C LEU A 28 14.69 -14.23 5.34
N GLY A 29 15.42 -14.78 6.31
CA GLY A 29 15.79 -16.20 6.34
C GLY A 29 14.56 -17.13 6.40
N GLY A 30 13.53 -16.76 7.16
CA GLY A 30 12.26 -17.49 7.21
C GLY A 30 11.51 -17.46 5.87
N HIS A 31 11.40 -16.27 5.26
CA HIS A 31 10.81 -16.12 3.92
C HIS A 31 11.51 -17.01 2.89
N TYR A 32 12.84 -17.09 2.94
CA TYR A 32 13.59 -17.96 2.03
C TYR A 32 13.28 -19.45 2.24
N ALA A 33 13.10 -19.89 3.48
CA ALA A 33 12.76 -21.28 3.77
C ALA A 33 11.41 -21.68 3.18
N ASP A 34 10.40 -20.81 3.29
CA ASP A 34 9.04 -21.12 2.85
C ASP A 34 8.79 -20.80 1.36
N HIS A 35 9.41 -19.74 0.85
CA HIS A 35 9.07 -19.14 -0.45
C HIS A 35 10.28 -18.88 -1.35
N ARG A 36 11.50 -19.22 -0.90
CA ARG A 36 12.75 -18.91 -1.60
C ARG A 36 12.86 -17.39 -1.89
N LYS A 37 12.73 -16.99 -3.16
CA LYS A 37 12.71 -15.58 -3.59
C LYS A 37 11.40 -15.20 -4.27
N ALA A 38 10.40 -16.08 -4.22
CA ALA A 38 9.11 -15.82 -4.80
C ALA A 38 8.38 -14.72 -4.01
N LEU A 39 7.47 -14.04 -4.70
CA LEU A 39 6.57 -13.08 -4.07
C LEU A 39 5.59 -13.81 -3.14
N PHE A 40 5.45 -13.26 -1.94
CA PHE A 40 4.44 -13.66 -0.98
C PHE A 40 3.94 -12.41 -0.25
N TYR A 41 2.63 -12.28 -0.09
CA TYR A 41 2.00 -11.04 0.35
C TYR A 41 1.86 -10.99 1.87
N THR A 42 2.93 -10.58 2.54
CA THR A 42 2.95 -10.31 3.99
C THR A 42 3.30 -8.86 4.26
N ASP A 43 2.92 -8.36 5.44
CA ASP A 43 3.44 -7.09 5.93
C ASP A 43 4.94 -7.18 6.30
N ALA A 44 5.54 -6.05 6.69
CA ALA A 44 6.96 -5.96 7.05
C ALA A 44 7.35 -6.80 8.29
N THR A 45 6.39 -7.33 9.03
CA THR A 45 6.59 -8.21 10.19
C THR A 45 6.23 -9.68 9.92
N GLY A 46 5.82 -10.00 8.69
CA GLY A 46 5.51 -11.36 8.26
C GLY A 46 4.05 -11.79 8.43
N ASN A 47 3.12 -10.88 8.75
CA ASN A 47 1.70 -11.26 8.81
C ASN A 47 1.13 -11.38 7.40
N PRO A 48 0.52 -12.51 7.01
CA PRO A 48 -0.10 -12.65 5.70
C PRO A 48 -1.20 -11.61 5.48
N TRP A 49 -1.30 -11.11 4.24
CA TRP A 49 -2.45 -10.33 3.84
C TRP A 49 -3.73 -11.17 4.00
N THR A 50 -4.78 -10.56 4.54
CA THR A 50 -6.06 -11.24 4.70
C THR A 50 -7.20 -10.32 4.31
N ALA A 51 -8.35 -10.92 4.00
CA ALA A 51 -9.57 -10.18 3.68
C ALA A 51 -10.07 -9.31 4.85
N THR A 52 -9.59 -9.49 6.10
CA THR A 52 -10.01 -8.67 7.24
C THR A 52 -9.60 -7.20 7.11
N TYR A 53 -8.65 -6.89 6.24
CA TYR A 53 -8.23 -5.51 5.94
C TYR A 53 -9.21 -4.77 5.03
N ILE A 54 -10.12 -5.48 4.36
CA ILE A 54 -11.18 -4.87 3.53
C ILE A 54 -12.36 -4.54 4.44
N GLN A 55 -12.82 -3.29 4.36
CA GLN A 55 -14.07 -2.86 4.98
C GLN A 55 -15.05 -2.45 3.89
N ALA A 56 -16.28 -2.94 4.01
CA ALA A 56 -17.41 -2.55 3.17
C ALA A 56 -18.67 -2.71 4.03
N LYS A 57 -19.38 -1.61 4.26
CA LYS A 57 -20.56 -1.58 5.13
C LYS A 57 -21.85 -1.35 4.36
N GLY A 58 -21.77 -0.96 3.08
CA GLY A 58 -22.93 -0.64 2.26
C GLY A 58 -23.55 0.71 2.62
N ASP A 59 -22.89 1.49 3.47
CA ASP A 59 -23.21 2.87 3.76
C ASP A 59 -22.15 3.75 3.08
N ALA A 60 -22.58 4.51 2.07
CA ALA A 60 -21.66 5.25 1.21
C ALA A 60 -20.83 6.29 1.98
N ILE A 61 -21.37 6.89 3.05
CA ILE A 61 -20.63 7.87 3.85
C ILE A 61 -19.55 7.16 4.66
N ALA A 62 -19.90 6.07 5.35
CA ALA A 62 -18.95 5.28 6.13
C ALA A 62 -17.84 4.69 5.25
N ASP A 63 -18.21 4.14 4.09
CA ASP A 63 -17.27 3.52 3.16
C ASP A 63 -16.29 4.57 2.58
N LEU A 64 -16.77 5.76 2.20
CA LEU A 64 -15.89 6.84 1.72
C LEU A 64 -14.93 7.39 2.79
N HIS A 65 -15.33 7.43 4.06
CA HIS A 65 -14.41 7.80 5.14
C HIS A 65 -13.32 6.75 5.34
N GLU A 66 -13.65 5.46 5.24
CA GLU A 66 -12.65 4.40 5.33
C GLU A 66 -11.69 4.43 4.14
N ASP A 67 -12.19 4.68 2.92
CA ASP A 67 -11.35 4.85 1.73
C ASP A 67 -10.36 6.02 1.92
N MET A 68 -10.85 7.18 2.37
CA MET A 68 -10.00 8.34 2.68
C MET A 68 -8.95 8.01 3.76
N ALA A 69 -9.34 7.29 4.81
CA ALA A 69 -8.42 6.87 5.87
C ALA A 69 -7.36 5.88 5.33
N ALA A 70 -7.76 4.94 4.46
CA ALA A 70 -6.86 3.99 3.82
C ALA A 70 -5.79 4.72 2.98
N GLU A 71 -6.18 5.70 2.17
CA GLU A 71 -5.24 6.47 1.35
C GLU A 71 -4.24 7.27 2.19
N GLN A 72 -4.67 7.86 3.32
CA GLN A 72 -3.74 8.57 4.22
C GLN A 72 -2.75 7.62 4.92
N LYS A 73 -3.21 6.43 5.34
CA LYS A 73 -2.36 5.39 5.93
C LYS A 73 -1.32 4.91 4.89
N ALA A 74 -1.73 4.70 3.65
CA ALA A 74 -0.84 4.33 2.55
C ALA A 74 0.20 5.44 2.25
N ARG A 75 -0.24 6.70 2.11
CA ARG A 75 0.65 7.86 1.92
C ARG A 75 1.70 7.97 3.03
N ALA A 76 1.30 7.82 4.29
CA ALA A 76 2.22 7.85 5.44
C ALA A 76 3.23 6.69 5.40
N THR A 77 2.79 5.50 4.96
CA THR A 77 3.66 4.35 4.80
C THR A 77 4.71 4.58 3.71
N TYR A 78 4.32 5.13 2.56
CA TYR A 78 5.28 5.47 1.50
C TYR A 78 6.27 6.55 1.94
N GLU A 79 5.84 7.54 2.73
CA GLU A 79 6.76 8.53 3.32
C GLU A 79 7.82 7.85 4.21
N ASN A 80 7.40 6.90 5.06
CA ASN A 80 8.33 6.15 5.89
C ASN A 80 9.30 5.31 5.05
N LEU A 81 8.82 4.66 3.99
CA LEU A 81 9.69 3.89 3.08
C LEU A 81 10.69 4.78 2.34
N ILE A 82 10.29 5.98 1.91
CA ILE A 82 11.19 6.98 1.29
C ILE A 82 12.31 7.37 2.26
N ASN A 83 12.01 7.48 3.56
CA ASN A 83 13.00 7.79 4.59
C ASN A 83 13.92 6.62 4.96
N LEU A 84 13.53 5.38 4.62
CA LEU A 84 14.29 4.17 4.96
C LEU A 84 15.32 3.74 3.91
N THR A 85 15.34 4.39 2.75
CA THR A 85 16.27 4.06 1.68
C THR A 85 17.00 5.32 1.20
N ASP A 86 18.15 5.15 0.57
CA ASP A 86 18.86 6.21 -0.17
C ASP A 86 18.86 5.99 -1.69
N GLU A 87 18.30 4.86 -2.15
CA GLU A 87 18.29 4.50 -3.56
C GLU A 87 17.35 5.42 -4.36
N HIS A 88 17.93 6.17 -5.30
CA HIS A 88 17.20 7.18 -6.07
C HIS A 88 16.04 6.57 -6.87
N GLU A 89 16.27 5.46 -7.56
CA GLU A 89 15.26 4.81 -8.42
C GLU A 89 14.06 4.30 -7.61
N ILE A 90 14.31 3.75 -6.41
CA ILE A 90 13.26 3.32 -5.48
C ILE A 90 12.48 4.53 -4.96
N LYS A 91 13.16 5.63 -4.60
CA LYS A 91 12.50 6.86 -4.15
C LYS A 91 11.58 7.44 -5.21
N GLU A 92 11.97 7.44 -6.48
CA GLU A 92 11.12 7.96 -7.55
C GLU A 92 9.81 7.16 -7.70
N ILE A 93 9.89 5.83 -7.63
CA ILE A 93 8.71 4.97 -7.65
C ILE A 93 7.81 5.23 -6.44
N LEU A 94 8.40 5.31 -5.24
CA LEU A 94 7.65 5.56 -4.01
C LEU A 94 7.00 6.96 -3.99
N LYS A 95 7.68 7.99 -4.51
CA LYS A 95 7.11 9.34 -4.66
C LYS A 95 5.92 9.35 -5.61
N PHE A 96 6.02 8.62 -6.72
CA PHE A 96 4.89 8.46 -7.65
C PHE A 96 3.68 7.84 -6.93
N LEU A 97 3.86 6.71 -6.24
CA LEU A 97 2.78 6.05 -5.51
C LEU A 97 2.19 6.95 -4.41
N ARG A 98 3.05 7.63 -3.65
CA ARG A 98 2.64 8.59 -2.62
C ARG A 98 1.78 9.72 -3.18
N GLU A 99 2.14 10.28 -4.33
CA GLU A 99 1.37 11.35 -4.98
C GLU A 99 0.01 10.83 -5.46
N ARG A 100 -0.04 9.59 -5.94
CA ARG A 100 -1.32 8.94 -6.30
C ARG A 100 -2.27 8.84 -5.10
N GLU A 101 -1.78 8.54 -3.90
CA GLU A 101 -2.65 8.46 -2.72
C GLU A 101 -3.16 9.85 -2.29
N VAL A 102 -2.41 10.93 -2.54
CA VAL A 102 -2.92 12.30 -2.35
C VAL A 102 -4.08 12.57 -3.31
N VAL A 103 -3.94 12.18 -4.59
CA VAL A 103 -5.01 12.33 -5.58
C VAL A 103 -6.23 11.47 -5.21
N HIS A 104 -6.04 10.21 -4.81
CA HIS A 104 -7.14 9.33 -4.40
C HIS A 104 -7.90 9.90 -3.20
N TYR A 105 -7.17 10.34 -2.16
CA TYR A 105 -7.76 10.99 -0.99
C TYR A 105 -8.64 12.18 -1.38
N GLN A 106 -8.15 13.05 -2.26
CA GLN A 106 -8.91 14.22 -2.74
C GLN A 106 -10.17 13.80 -3.50
N ARG A 107 -10.08 12.80 -4.39
CA ARG A 107 -11.23 12.31 -5.17
C ARG A 107 -12.30 11.65 -4.29
N PHE A 108 -11.91 10.89 -3.27
CA PHE A 108 -12.85 10.35 -2.30
C PHE A 108 -13.50 11.45 -1.46
N GLY A 109 -12.74 12.49 -1.06
CA GLY A 109 -13.29 13.66 -0.37
C GLY A 109 -14.30 14.45 -1.22
N GLU A 110 -14.01 14.67 -2.51
CA GLU A 110 -14.96 15.28 -3.45
C GLU A 110 -16.24 14.43 -3.59
N CYS A 111 -16.09 13.11 -3.69
CA CYS A 111 -17.23 12.18 -3.74
C CYS A 111 -18.07 12.24 -2.46
N LEU A 112 -17.43 12.27 -1.29
CA LEU A 112 -18.11 12.39 0.00
C LEU A 112 -18.96 13.65 0.08
N GLN A 113 -18.41 14.79 -0.35
CA GLN A 113 -19.15 16.05 -0.41
C GLN A 113 -20.41 15.91 -1.29
N HIS A 114 -20.27 15.36 -2.50
CA HIS A 114 -21.40 15.16 -3.40
C HIS A 114 -22.48 14.24 -2.81
N VAL A 115 -22.09 13.15 -2.14
CA VAL A 115 -23.02 12.21 -1.49
C VAL A 115 -23.80 12.92 -0.37
N GLN A 116 -23.12 13.72 0.45
CA GLN A 116 -23.74 14.46 1.54
C GLN A 116 -24.71 15.54 1.02
N ASP A 117 -24.32 16.29 -0.01
CA ASP A 117 -25.17 17.32 -0.62
C ASP A 117 -26.42 16.70 -1.27
N SER A 118 -26.24 15.59 -2.00
CA SER A 118 -27.35 14.87 -2.64
C SER A 118 -28.29 14.21 -1.64
N GLY A 119 -27.76 13.73 -0.51
CA GLY A 119 -28.54 13.19 0.60
C GLY A 119 -29.39 14.25 1.32
N CYS A 120 -28.92 15.51 1.33
CA CYS A 120 -29.64 16.64 1.92
C CYS A 120 -30.88 17.04 1.10
N MET A 121 -30.90 16.79 -0.21
CA MET A 121 -32.05 17.07 -1.10
C MET A 121 -33.17 16.01 -1.06
N LYS A 122 -33.05 14.96 -0.23
CA LYS A 122 -34.08 13.91 -0.05
C LYS A 122 -34.87 14.02 1.26
N LYS A 123 -34.97 15.22 1.84
CA LYS A 123 -35.91 15.50 2.94
C LYS A 123 -37.04 16.40 2.48
#